data_AF-X1S3T5-F1
#
_entry.id   AF-X1S3T5-F1
#
_cell.length_a   1.000
_cell.length_b   1.000
_cell.length_c   1.000
_cell.angle_alpha   90.00
_cell.angle_beta   90.00
_cell.angle_gamma   90.00
#
_symmetry.space_group_name_H-M   'P 1'
#
loop_
_entity.id
_entity.type
_entity.pdbx_description
1 polymer ?
#
loop_
_entity_poly.entity_id
_entity_poly.type
_entity_poly.pdbx_seq_one_letter_code
_entity_poly.pdbx_strand_id
1 'polypeptide(L)'
;LLDSKLTSTEATSEAKDLKSRFQEIRDSQQNMINKLEEALDKKREADEKVRKLNKEMEELRIFRQNNVNKITYYDKLTDLMEHEAQFKAFLIVEQVGSMTLDDLRNALGSPIVLVKKLVQNLQKVDLFEIDDAGKISVKKIE
;
A
#
# COMPACT_ATOMS: atom_id res chain seq x y z
N LEU A 1 48.71 -4.16 -71.43
CA LEU A 1 48.02 -2.86 -71.23
C LEU A 1 46.54 -3.05 -70.92
N LEU A 2 45.79 -3.88 -71.66
CA LEU A 2 44.38 -4.16 -71.37
C LEU A 2 44.18 -4.93 -70.05
N ASP A 3 44.95 -6.01 -69.82
CA ASP A 3 44.86 -6.81 -68.57
C ASP A 3 45.23 -6.02 -67.31
N SER A 4 46.20 -5.11 -67.41
CA SER A 4 46.58 -4.21 -66.32
C SER A 4 45.49 -3.19 -66.00
N LYS A 5 44.68 -2.78 -66.99
CA LYS A 5 43.52 -1.91 -66.75
C LYS A 5 42.37 -2.68 -66.14
N LEU A 6 42.11 -3.91 -66.62
CA LEU A 6 41.09 -4.82 -66.08
C LEU A 6 41.33 -5.17 -64.61
N THR A 7 42.55 -5.60 -64.28
CA THR A 7 42.95 -5.90 -62.89
C THR A 7 42.90 -4.66 -61.98
N SER A 8 43.27 -3.49 -62.50
CA SER A 8 43.14 -2.22 -61.77
C SER A 8 41.68 -1.82 -61.52
N THR A 9 40.79 -2.04 -62.50
CA THR A 9 39.34 -1.79 -62.33
C THR A 9 38.67 -2.77 -61.37
N GLU A 10 39.09 -4.03 -61.36
CA GLU A 10 38.62 -5.03 -60.38
C GLU A 10 39.09 -4.66 -58.96
N ALA A 11 40.37 -4.36 -58.79
CA ALA A 11 40.92 -3.97 -57.49
C ALA A 11 40.29 -2.67 -56.94
N THR A 12 39.96 -1.72 -57.81
CA THR A 12 39.24 -0.49 -57.40
C THR A 12 37.78 -0.75 -57.06
N SER A 13 37.11 -1.68 -57.76
CA SER A 13 35.75 -2.10 -57.43
C SER A 13 35.70 -2.84 -56.09
N GLU A 14 36.63 -3.76 -55.85
CA GLU A 14 36.76 -4.48 -54.57
C GLU A 14 37.05 -3.51 -53.42
N ALA A 15 37.97 -2.56 -53.59
CA ALA A 15 38.26 -1.55 -52.58
C ALA A 15 37.04 -0.67 -52.26
N LYS A 16 36.19 -0.38 -53.26
CA LYS A 16 34.96 0.39 -53.07
C LYS A 16 33.90 -0.43 -52.32
N ASP A 17 33.76 -1.71 -52.63
CA ASP A 17 32.85 -2.62 -51.91
C ASP A 17 33.30 -2.81 -50.44
N LEU A 18 34.60 -3.02 -50.22
CA LEU A 18 35.18 -3.14 -48.88
C LEU A 18 34.94 -1.88 -48.05
N LYS A 19 35.12 -0.70 -48.66
CA LYS A 19 34.85 0.58 -48.01
C LYS A 19 33.38 0.73 -47.61
N SER A 20 32.45 0.35 -48.48
CA SER A 20 31.02 0.36 -48.15
C SER A 20 30.70 -0.55 -46.96
N ARG A 21 31.23 -1.79 -46.95
CA ARG A 21 31.04 -2.72 -45.83
C ARG A 21 31.62 -2.20 -44.52
N PHE A 22 32.80 -1.57 -44.55
CA PHE A 22 33.39 -0.94 -43.37
C PHE A 22 32.54 0.20 -42.84
N GLN A 23 31.93 0.97 -43.74
CA GLN A 23 31.07 2.09 -43.38
C GLN A 23 29.76 1.57 -42.75
N GLU A 24 29.15 0.53 -43.31
CA GLU A 24 27.98 -0.16 -42.73
C GLU A 24 28.28 -0.76 -41.35
N ILE A 25 29.44 -1.41 -41.17
CA ILE A 25 29.87 -1.95 -39.87
C ILE A 25 30.02 -0.83 -38.85
N ARG A 26 30.67 0.28 -39.23
CA ARG A 26 30.84 1.44 -38.36
C ARG A 26 29.50 2.05 -37.97
N ASP A 27 28.58 2.21 -38.92
CA ASP A 27 27.25 2.75 -38.67
C ASP A 27 26.43 1.81 -37.76
N SER A 28 26.56 0.50 -37.96
CA SER A 28 25.95 -0.50 -37.08
C SER A 28 26.53 -0.47 -35.66
N GLN A 29 27.85 -0.28 -35.52
CA GLN A 29 28.50 -0.16 -34.21
C GLN A 29 28.06 1.12 -33.50
N GLN A 30 28.00 2.25 -34.20
CA GLN A 30 27.50 3.50 -33.63
C GLN A 30 26.04 3.38 -33.18
N ASN A 31 25.19 2.75 -33.99
CA ASN A 31 23.81 2.48 -33.62
C ASN A 31 23.68 1.56 -32.40
N MET A 32 24.54 0.55 -32.27
CA MET A 32 24.59 -0.29 -31.08
C MET A 32 25.01 0.48 -29.83
N ILE A 33 26.02 1.35 -29.94
CA ILE A 33 26.47 2.21 -28.83
C ILE A 33 25.31 3.11 -28.37
N ASN A 34 24.66 3.81 -29.30
CA ASN A 34 23.55 4.70 -28.98
C ASN A 34 22.40 3.93 -28.28
N LYS A 35 22.03 2.75 -28.79
CA LYS A 35 20.99 1.91 -28.16
C LYS A 35 21.39 1.45 -26.77
N LEU A 36 22.68 1.18 -26.54
CA LEU A 36 23.19 0.73 -25.25
C LEU A 36 23.19 1.87 -24.23
N GLU A 37 23.54 3.09 -24.66
CA GLU A 37 23.42 4.30 -23.84
C GLU A 37 21.95 4.56 -23.45
N GLU A 38 21.03 4.54 -24.41
CA GLU A 38 19.59 4.68 -24.13
C GLU A 38 19.06 3.60 -23.17
N ALA A 39 19.51 2.36 -23.32
CA ALA A 39 19.12 1.26 -22.45
C ALA A 39 19.65 1.44 -21.02
N LEU A 40 20.89 1.94 -20.88
CA LEU A 40 21.48 2.24 -19.57
C LEU A 40 20.75 3.38 -18.87
N ASP A 41 20.38 4.43 -19.59
CA ASP A 41 19.63 5.55 -19.03
C ASP A 41 18.23 5.12 -18.60
N LYS A 42 17.52 4.36 -19.45
CA LYS A 42 16.22 3.76 -19.07
C LYS A 42 16.34 2.84 -17.86
N LYS A 43 17.43 2.06 -17.75
CA LYS A 43 17.68 1.23 -16.58
C LYS A 43 17.86 2.08 -15.32
N ARG A 44 18.65 3.16 -15.38
CA ARG A 44 18.84 4.07 -14.24
C ARG A 44 17.52 4.68 -13.78
N GLU A 45 16.70 5.18 -14.72
CA GLU A 45 15.38 5.72 -14.40
C GLU A 45 14.45 4.67 -13.77
N ALA A 46 14.47 3.45 -14.28
CA ALA A 46 13.69 2.34 -13.72
C ALA A 46 14.16 1.99 -12.31
N ASP A 47 15.47 1.90 -12.07
CA ASP A 47 16.05 1.63 -10.76
C ASP A 47 15.68 2.73 -9.74
N GLU A 48 15.66 4.00 -10.16
CA GLU A 48 15.20 5.11 -9.31
C GLU A 48 13.71 5.02 -8.98
N LYS A 49 12.85 4.68 -9.96
CA LYS A 49 11.41 4.46 -9.72
C LYS A 49 11.19 3.30 -8.76
N VAL A 50 11.92 2.19 -8.93
CA VAL A 50 11.84 1.04 -8.01
C VAL A 50 12.26 1.45 -6.59
N ARG A 51 13.32 2.25 -6.44
CA ARG A 51 13.72 2.76 -5.12
C ARG A 51 12.66 3.65 -4.47
N LYS A 52 12.00 4.52 -5.23
CA LYS A 52 10.90 5.36 -4.72
C LYS A 52 9.71 4.50 -4.29
N LEU A 53 9.26 3.59 -5.15
CA LEU A 53 8.16 2.68 -4.86
C LEU A 53 8.43 1.78 -3.65
N ASN A 54 9.66 1.30 -3.49
CA ASN A 54 10.02 0.50 -2.31
C ASN A 54 9.98 1.31 -1.01
N LYS A 55 10.35 2.59 -1.05
CA LYS A 55 10.22 3.49 0.12
C LYS A 55 8.75 3.72 0.47
N GLU A 56 7.93 4.06 -0.53
CA GLU A 56 6.49 4.26 -0.35
C GLU A 56 5.80 3.00 0.16
N MET A 57 6.17 1.82 -0.34
CA MET A 57 5.64 0.55 0.19
C MET A 57 6.00 0.33 1.65
N GLU A 58 7.23 0.62 2.08
CA GLU A 58 7.60 0.45 3.48
C GLU A 58 6.89 1.46 4.39
N GLU A 59 6.74 2.71 3.95
CA GLU A 59 5.93 3.71 4.64
C GLU A 59 4.47 3.26 4.79
N LEU A 60 3.86 2.74 3.72
CA LEU A 60 2.51 2.19 3.76
C LEU A 60 2.41 0.95 4.66
N ARG A 61 3.44 0.10 4.68
CA ARG A 61 3.50 -1.08 5.55
C ARG A 61 3.54 -0.68 7.01
N ILE A 62 4.39 0.28 7.37
CA ILE A 62 4.49 0.86 8.72
C ILE A 62 3.17 1.54 9.09
N PHE A 63 2.60 2.34 8.19
CA PHE A 63 1.31 2.99 8.41
C PHE A 63 0.22 1.96 8.68
N ARG A 64 0.13 0.92 7.86
CA ARG A 64 -0.84 -0.17 8.04
C ARG A 64 -0.63 -0.86 9.39
N GLN A 65 0.60 -1.23 9.74
CA GLN A 65 0.89 -1.89 11.00
C GLN A 65 0.49 -1.04 12.21
N ASN A 66 0.74 0.27 12.16
CA ASN A 66 0.45 1.19 13.27
C ASN A 66 -1.03 1.59 13.37
N ASN A 67 -1.77 1.52 12.27
CA ASN A 67 -3.13 2.07 12.20
C ASN A 67 -4.22 1.03 11.95
N VAL A 68 -3.91 -0.21 11.57
CA VAL A 68 -4.94 -1.24 11.34
C VAL A 68 -5.78 -1.48 12.58
N ASN A 69 -5.19 -1.54 13.78
CA ASN A 69 -5.95 -1.76 15.01
C ASN A 69 -6.88 -0.57 15.31
N LYS A 70 -6.41 0.66 15.07
CA LYS A 70 -7.21 1.88 15.20
C LYS A 70 -8.34 1.93 14.17
N ILE A 71 -8.04 1.66 12.90
CA ILE A 71 -9.02 1.64 11.81
C ILE A 71 -10.09 0.59 12.10
N THR A 72 -9.70 -0.62 12.48
CA THR A 72 -10.64 -1.70 12.82
C THR A 72 -11.52 -1.33 14.01
N TYR A 73 -10.95 -0.65 15.02
CA TYR A 73 -11.71 -0.15 16.16
C TYR A 73 -12.72 0.93 15.75
N TYR A 74 -12.31 1.91 14.94
CA TYR A 74 -13.20 2.96 14.46
C TYR A 74 -14.27 2.43 13.50
N ASP A 75 -13.95 1.47 12.63
CA ASP A 75 -14.92 0.80 11.77
C ASP A 75 -16.00 0.10 12.60
N LYS A 76 -15.62 -0.60 13.68
CA LYS A 76 -16.58 -1.19 14.63
C LYS A 76 -17.44 -0.13 15.34
N LEU A 77 -16.88 1.06 15.55
CA LEU A 77 -17.60 2.18 16.18
C LEU A 77 -18.60 2.82 15.21
N THR A 78 -18.30 2.85 13.91
CA THR A 78 -19.17 3.43 12.87
C THR A 78 -20.55 2.78 12.88
N ASP A 79 -20.62 1.45 12.93
CA ASP A 79 -21.90 0.72 12.99
C ASP A 79 -22.71 1.05 14.26
N LEU A 80 -22.03 1.42 15.35
CA LEU A 80 -22.68 1.85 16.59
C LEU A 80 -23.09 3.31 16.59
N MET A 81 -22.39 4.17 15.84
CA MET A 81 -22.76 5.58 15.67
C MET A 81 -24.12 5.73 14.99
N GLU A 82 -24.54 4.75 14.19
CA GLU A 82 -25.88 4.69 13.59
C GLU A 82 -27.00 4.45 14.63
N HIS A 83 -26.63 4.00 15.83
CA HIS A 83 -27.55 3.66 16.90
C HIS A 83 -27.29 4.51 18.15
N GLU A 84 -27.97 5.66 18.23
CA GLU A 84 -27.80 6.68 19.28
C GLU A 84 -27.77 6.10 20.71
N ALA A 85 -28.64 5.13 21.02
CA ALA A 85 -28.70 4.50 22.34
C ALA A 85 -27.47 3.65 22.67
N GLN A 86 -26.89 2.97 21.67
CA GLN A 86 -25.67 2.17 21.82
C GLN A 86 -24.45 3.05 21.95
N PHE A 87 -24.38 4.11 21.13
CA PHE A 87 -23.30 5.08 21.19
C PHE A 87 -23.26 5.82 22.53
N LYS A 88 -24.43 6.25 23.06
CA LYS A 88 -24.51 6.84 24.41
C LYS A 88 -24.06 5.87 25.51
N ALA A 89 -24.48 4.60 25.43
CA ALA A 89 -24.07 3.58 26.39
C ALA A 89 -22.55 3.37 26.37
N PHE A 90 -21.97 3.34 25.17
CA PHE A 90 -20.53 3.24 24.95
C PHE A 90 -19.76 4.40 25.60
N LEU A 91 -20.13 5.65 25.30
CA LEU A 91 -19.45 6.84 25.84
C LEU A 91 -19.53 6.93 27.37
N ILE A 92 -20.67 6.57 27.95
CA ILE A 92 -20.86 6.59 29.40
C ILE A 92 -19.91 5.60 30.08
N VAL A 93 -19.79 4.37 29.55
CA VAL A 93 -18.87 3.37 30.10
C VAL A 93 -17.42 3.78 29.85
N GLU A 94 -17.10 4.36 28.69
CA GLU A 94 -15.75 4.86 28.37
C GLU A 94 -15.30 5.95 29.36
N GLN A 95 -16.19 6.91 29.67
CA GLN A 95 -15.88 8.04 30.54
C GLN A 95 -15.75 7.64 32.02
N VAL A 96 -16.56 6.67 32.47
CA VAL A 96 -16.55 6.19 33.86
C VAL A 96 -15.53 5.05 34.07
N GLY A 97 -15.09 4.41 32.99
CA GLY A 97 -14.12 3.32 32.97
C GLY A 97 -14.74 1.94 33.20
N SER A 98 -15.44 1.76 34.32
CA SER A 98 -16.16 0.52 34.62
C SER A 98 -17.43 0.79 35.43
N MET A 99 -18.53 0.12 35.11
CA MET A 99 -19.79 0.29 35.85
C MET A 99 -20.67 -0.95 35.83
N THR A 100 -21.61 -1.05 36.78
CA THR A 100 -22.57 -2.17 36.79
C THR A 100 -23.71 -1.93 35.80
N LEU A 101 -24.46 -2.99 35.49
CA LEU A 101 -25.60 -2.90 34.58
C LEU A 101 -26.73 -2.00 35.14
N ASP A 102 -26.88 -1.96 36.46
CA ASP A 102 -27.84 -1.06 37.14
C ASP A 102 -27.38 0.40 37.11
N ASP A 103 -26.09 0.67 37.24
CA ASP A 103 -25.54 2.03 37.09
C ASP A 103 -25.71 2.54 35.67
N LEU A 104 -25.41 1.70 34.68
CA LEU A 104 -25.62 2.02 33.27
C LEU A 104 -27.10 2.27 32.96
N ARG A 105 -28.01 1.51 33.59
CA ARG A 105 -29.46 1.73 33.49
C ARG A 105 -29.85 3.11 34.01
N ASN A 106 -29.34 3.47 35.18
CA ASN A 106 -29.64 4.76 35.79
C ASN A 106 -29.07 5.92 34.95
N ALA A 107 -27.87 5.75 34.39
CA ALA A 107 -27.23 6.76 33.54
C ALA A 107 -27.94 6.94 32.17
N LEU A 108 -28.43 5.86 31.57
CA LEU A 108 -29.16 5.90 30.30
C LEU A 108 -30.64 6.27 30.45
N GLY A 109 -31.17 6.30 31.68
CA GLY A 109 -32.60 6.52 31.94
C GLY A 109 -33.52 5.52 31.23
N SER A 110 -33.01 4.33 30.91
CA SER A 110 -33.65 3.36 30.03
C SER A 110 -34.02 2.08 30.79
N PRO A 111 -35.10 1.37 30.41
CA PRO A 111 -35.46 0.08 31.02
C PRO A 111 -34.32 -0.94 30.99
N ILE A 112 -34.16 -1.70 32.09
CA ILE A 112 -33.09 -2.70 32.26
C ILE A 112 -32.98 -3.71 31.10
N VAL A 113 -34.13 -4.08 30.51
CA VAL A 113 -34.19 -5.03 29.38
C VAL A 113 -33.54 -4.45 28.13
N LEU A 114 -33.76 -3.16 27.86
CA LEU A 114 -33.14 -2.47 26.73
C LEU A 114 -31.64 -2.32 26.97
N VAL A 115 -31.24 -1.90 28.17
CA VAL A 115 -29.82 -1.76 28.55
C VAL A 115 -29.08 -3.09 28.39
N LYS A 116 -29.67 -4.20 28.84
CA LYS A 116 -29.11 -5.55 28.66
C LYS A 116 -28.92 -5.90 27.18
N LYS A 117 -29.88 -5.54 26.32
CA LYS A 117 -29.76 -5.74 24.86
C LYS A 117 -28.65 -4.87 24.25
N LEU A 118 -28.51 -3.62 24.70
CA LEU A 118 -27.44 -2.72 24.25
C LEU A 118 -26.07 -3.29 24.64
N VAL A 119 -25.88 -3.69 25.90
CA VAL A 119 -24.65 -4.31 26.41
C VAL A 119 -24.33 -5.59 25.65
N GLN A 120 -25.31 -6.46 25.41
CA GLN A 120 -25.11 -7.68 24.61
C GLN A 120 -24.70 -7.39 23.17
N ASN A 121 -25.29 -6.38 22.54
CA ASN A 121 -24.91 -5.98 21.19
C ASN A 121 -23.48 -5.42 21.15
N LEU A 122 -23.10 -4.60 22.13
CA LEU A 122 -21.75 -4.03 22.28
C LEU A 122 -20.70 -5.10 22.62
N GLN A 123 -21.09 -6.14 23.35
CA GLN A 123 -20.25 -7.31 23.62
C GLN A 123 -20.06 -8.17 22.35
N LYS A 124 -21.10 -8.33 21.52
CA LYS A 124 -21.01 -9.09 20.26
C LYS A 124 -20.05 -8.48 19.25
N VAL A 125 -19.93 -7.15 19.22
CA VAL A 125 -18.96 -6.43 18.38
C VAL A 125 -17.58 -6.29 19.03
N ASP A 126 -17.37 -6.95 20.17
CA ASP A 126 -16.10 -7.00 20.90
C ASP A 126 -15.62 -5.61 21.38
N LEU A 127 -16.55 -4.74 21.76
CA LEU A 127 -16.27 -3.40 22.29
C LEU A 127 -16.42 -3.32 23.81
N PHE A 128 -17.27 -4.15 24.40
CA PHE A 128 -17.41 -4.28 25.85
C PHE A 128 -16.87 -5.61 26.35
N GLU A 129 -16.22 -5.58 27.51
CA GLU A 129 -15.94 -6.76 28.33
C GLU A 129 -16.76 -6.69 29.62
N ILE A 130 -17.05 -7.87 30.18
CA ILE A 130 -17.71 -7.99 31.48
C ILE A 130 -16.77 -8.80 32.37
N ASP A 131 -16.39 -8.23 33.52
CA ASP A 131 -15.55 -8.93 34.49
C ASP A 131 -16.33 -10.00 35.28
N ASP A 132 -15.62 -10.83 36.03
CA ASP A 132 -16.22 -11.88 36.88
C ASP A 132 -17.14 -11.32 37.98
N ALA A 133 -17.04 -10.02 38.28
CA ALA A 133 -17.89 -9.30 39.22
C ALA A 133 -19.13 -8.67 38.57
N GLY A 134 -19.31 -8.82 37.24
CA GLY A 134 -20.45 -8.30 36.49
C GLY A 134 -20.36 -6.81 36.15
N LYS A 135 -19.17 -6.20 36.25
CA LYS A 135 -18.91 -4.82 35.78
C LYS A 135 -18.59 -4.83 34.30
N ILE A 136 -19.09 -3.81 33.62
CA ILE A 136 -18.93 -3.57 32.19
C ILE A 136 -17.82 -2.54 32.01
N SER A 137 -16.83 -2.84 31.18
CA SER A 137 -15.75 -1.93 30.77
C SER A 137 -15.61 -1.91 29.24
N VAL A 138 -15.06 -0.81 28.71
CA VAL A 138 -14.68 -0.72 27.30
C VAL A 138 -13.39 -1.50 27.09
N LYS A 139 -13.38 -2.40 26.11
CA LYS A 139 -12.18 -3.14 25.73
C LYS A 139 -11.15 -2.17 25.16
N LYS A 140 -9.96 -2.12 25.77
CA LYS A 140 -8.88 -1.23 25.31
C LYS A 140 -8.37 -1.69 23.94
N ILE A 141 -8.04 -0.71 23.10
CA ILE A 141 -7.34 -0.95 21.83
C ILE A 141 -5.91 -1.38 22.17
N GLU A 142 -5.56 -2.64 21.90
CA GLU A 142 -4.16 -3.10 21.84
C GLU A 142 -3.59 -2.96 20.43
#